data_AF-A0A974P5V9-F1
#
_entry.id   AF-A0A974P5V9-F1
#
_cell.length_a   1.000
_cell.length_b   1.000
_cell.length_c   1.000
_cell.angle_alpha   90.00
_cell.angle_beta   90.00
_cell.angle_gamma   90.00
#
_symmetry.space_group_name_H-M   'P 1'
#
loop_
_entity.id
_entity.type
_entity.pdbx_description
1 polymer ?
#
loop_
_entity_poly.entity_id
_entity_poly.type
_entity_poly.pdbx_seq_one_letter_code
_entity_poly.pdbx_strand_id
1 'polypeptide(L)'
;MGWADLKGWTRDVAGAAAVGLFVGVIGPFGSYSNGSALVRVAYWVAVMVLGVLIYGTALRLAHRLARIWRLPAWAGFLTAVVIAAAPMAGVCVLIASQVWPFLTLSPLTWYLECLVMGLPLAAGYELLLRRDARRAKARVSRLAVSAAR
;
A
#
# COMPACT_ATOMS: atom_id res chain seq x y z
N MET A 1 20.08 2.54 -0.47
CA MET A 1 18.98 3.51 -0.55
C MET A 1 18.22 3.17 -1.83
N GLY A 2 17.30 2.21 -1.79
CA GLY A 2 16.76 1.54 -2.99
C GLY A 2 15.26 1.23 -2.90
N TRP A 3 14.51 2.12 -2.25
CA TRP A 3 13.06 2.02 -2.05
C TRP A 3 12.28 3.22 -2.63
N ALA A 4 12.99 4.32 -2.88
CA ALA A 4 12.50 5.49 -3.61
C ALA A 4 12.99 5.50 -5.06
N ASP A 5 13.76 4.48 -5.47
CA ASP A 5 14.21 4.30 -6.84
C ASP A 5 13.18 3.51 -7.65
N LEU A 6 13.34 3.54 -8.98
CA LEU A 6 12.47 2.81 -9.91
C LEU A 6 12.37 1.32 -9.57
N LYS A 7 13.47 0.69 -9.12
CA LYS A 7 13.51 -0.73 -8.76
C LYS A 7 12.61 -1.08 -7.59
N GLY A 8 12.53 -0.22 -6.57
CA GLY A 8 11.59 -0.37 -5.46
C GLY A 8 10.15 -0.35 -5.95
N TRP A 9 9.78 0.68 -6.72
CA TRP A 9 8.44 0.82 -7.28
C TRP A 9 8.04 -0.35 -8.19
N THR A 10 8.95 -0.84 -9.04
CA THR A 10 8.69 -2.01 -9.90
C THR A 10 8.34 -3.24 -9.07
N ARG A 11 9.03 -3.48 -7.96
CA ARG A 11 8.73 -4.61 -7.06
C ARG A 11 7.39 -4.45 -6.37
N ASP A 12 7.09 -3.25 -5.88
CA ASP A 12 5.83 -2.96 -5.21
C ASP A 12 4.65 -3.16 -6.18
N VAL A 13 4.76 -2.66 -7.42
CA VAL A 13 3.73 -2.81 -8.46
C VAL A 13 3.58 -4.27 -8.91
N ALA A 14 4.69 -4.99 -9.09
CA ALA A 14 4.64 -6.42 -9.43
C ALA A 14 3.97 -7.24 -8.32
N GLY A 15 4.30 -6.96 -7.05
CA GLY A 15 3.65 -7.55 -5.89
C GLY A 15 2.17 -7.22 -5.82
N ALA A 16 1.80 -5.97 -6.08
CA ALA A 16 0.40 -5.53 -6.13
C ALA A 16 -0.39 -6.24 -7.22
N ALA A 17 0.18 -6.39 -8.42
CA ALA A 17 -0.45 -7.10 -9.52
C ALA A 17 -0.66 -8.58 -9.19
N ALA A 18 0.33 -9.24 -8.57
CA ALA A 18 0.20 -10.64 -8.14
C ALA A 18 -0.87 -10.81 -7.05
N VAL A 19 -0.90 -9.91 -6.05
CA VAL A 19 -1.95 -9.91 -5.01
C VAL A 19 -3.32 -9.62 -5.63
N GLY A 20 -3.42 -8.64 -6.52
CA GLY A 20 -4.66 -8.31 -7.22
C GLY A 20 -5.17 -9.45 -8.10
N LEU A 21 -4.29 -10.22 -8.72
CA LEU A 21 -4.66 -11.43 -9.45
C LEU A 21 -5.27 -12.47 -8.50
N PHE A 22 -4.58 -12.77 -7.39
CA PHE A 22 -5.05 -13.72 -6.40
C PHE A 22 -6.40 -13.30 -5.80
N VAL A 23 -6.49 -12.04 -5.36
CA VAL A 23 -7.70 -11.46 -4.77
C VAL A 23 -8.83 -11.40 -5.80
N GLY A 24 -8.52 -11.12 -7.07
CA GLY A 24 -9.46 -11.14 -8.17
C GLY A 24 -10.09 -12.50 -8.42
N VAL A 25 -9.31 -13.58 -8.26
CA VAL A 25 -9.83 -14.95 -8.40
C VAL A 25 -10.83 -15.25 -7.28
N ILE A 26 -10.46 -15.01 -6.02
CA ILE A 26 -11.30 -15.31 -4.86
C ILE A 26 -12.51 -14.37 -4.73
N GLY A 27 -12.39 -13.12 -5.18
CA GLY A 27 -13.44 -12.10 -5.17
C GLY A 27 -13.94 -11.73 -3.76
N PRO A 28 -13.12 -11.07 -2.92
CA PRO A 28 -13.54 -10.68 -1.57
C PRO A 28 -14.65 -9.61 -1.60
N PHE A 29 -15.21 -9.32 -0.43
CA PHE A 29 -16.27 -8.31 -0.23
C PHE A 29 -17.48 -8.52 -1.14
N GLY A 30 -17.85 -9.79 -1.39
CA GLY A 30 -18.98 -10.16 -2.24
C GLY A 30 -18.73 -10.03 -3.74
N SER A 31 -17.57 -9.50 -4.18
CA SER A 31 -17.28 -9.30 -5.60
C SER A 31 -17.26 -10.59 -6.42
N TYR A 32 -17.07 -11.75 -5.78
CA TYR A 32 -17.19 -13.07 -6.42
C TYR A 32 -18.51 -13.25 -7.19
N SER A 33 -19.60 -12.68 -6.67
CA SER A 33 -20.95 -12.81 -7.24
C SER A 33 -21.27 -11.75 -8.31
N ASN A 34 -20.36 -10.80 -8.56
CA ASN A 34 -20.62 -9.65 -9.44
C ASN A 34 -20.39 -9.94 -10.94
N GLY A 35 -20.42 -11.20 -11.36
CA GLY A 35 -20.28 -11.60 -12.76
C GLY A 35 -18.92 -12.22 -13.10
N SER A 36 -18.36 -11.85 -14.26
CA SER A 36 -17.24 -12.60 -14.85
C SER A 36 -15.95 -12.51 -14.05
N ALA A 37 -15.23 -13.64 -13.97
CA ALA A 37 -13.94 -13.71 -13.28
C ALA A 37 -12.91 -12.77 -13.90
N LEU A 38 -12.91 -12.62 -15.23
CA LEU A 38 -11.97 -11.74 -15.94
C LEU A 38 -12.15 -10.27 -15.53
N VAL A 39 -13.40 -9.78 -15.50
CA VAL A 39 -13.71 -8.40 -15.11
C VAL A 39 -13.30 -8.15 -13.66
N ARG A 40 -13.59 -9.09 -12.78
CA ARG A 40 -13.21 -9.02 -11.36
C ARG A 40 -11.69 -9.01 -11.17
N VAL A 41 -10.96 -9.88 -11.88
CA VAL A 41 -9.49 -9.90 -11.85
C VAL A 41 -8.92 -8.58 -12.35
N ALA A 42 -9.42 -8.05 -13.48
CA ALA A 42 -8.98 -6.77 -14.00
C ALA A 42 -9.22 -5.63 -12.99
N TYR A 43 -10.40 -5.59 -12.36
CA TYR A 43 -10.72 -4.64 -11.29
C TYR A 43 -9.72 -4.72 -10.13
N TRP A 44 -9.52 -5.92 -9.57
CA TRP A 44 -8.65 -6.10 -8.39
C TRP A 44 -7.18 -5.83 -8.70
N VAL A 45 -6.69 -6.22 -9.88
CA VAL A 45 -5.32 -5.86 -10.30
C VAL A 45 -5.16 -4.34 -10.40
N ALA A 46 -6.09 -3.65 -11.08
CA ALA A 46 -6.03 -2.20 -11.23
C ALA A 46 -6.07 -1.47 -9.88
N VAL A 47 -7.03 -1.83 -9.02
CA VAL A 47 -7.20 -1.25 -7.68
C VAL A 47 -5.99 -1.53 -6.79
N MET A 48 -5.39 -2.72 -6.85
CA MET A 48 -4.19 -3.02 -6.04
C MET A 48 -2.97 -2.22 -6.51
N VAL A 49 -2.76 -2.09 -7.82
CA VAL A 49 -1.67 -1.27 -8.38
C VAL A 49 -1.86 0.20 -8.00
N LEU A 50 -3.06 0.75 -8.18
CA LEU A 50 -3.38 2.13 -7.79
C LEU A 50 -3.25 2.33 -6.28
N GLY A 51 -3.64 1.34 -5.48
CA GLY A 51 -3.44 1.32 -4.03
C GLY A 51 -1.96 1.45 -3.67
N VAL A 52 -1.08 0.68 -4.28
CA VAL A 52 0.37 0.82 -4.07
C VAL A 52 0.87 2.20 -4.46
N LEU A 53 0.40 2.78 -5.56
CA LEU A 53 0.81 4.12 -5.97
C LEU A 53 0.34 5.19 -4.97
N ILE A 54 -0.92 5.15 -4.55
CA ILE A 54 -1.52 6.14 -3.64
C ILE A 54 -0.94 5.99 -2.23
N TYR A 55 -1.09 4.81 -1.61
CA TYR A 55 -0.59 4.56 -0.26
C TYR A 55 0.93 4.61 -0.22
N GLY A 56 1.61 4.02 -1.20
CA GLY A 56 3.06 4.05 -1.27
C GLY A 56 3.60 5.47 -1.39
N THR A 57 2.93 6.38 -2.08
CA THR A 57 3.35 7.80 -2.12
C THR A 57 3.11 8.47 -0.77
N ALA A 58 1.92 8.28 -0.19
CA ALA A 58 1.56 8.88 1.09
C ALA A 58 2.50 8.44 2.23
N LEU A 59 2.81 7.15 2.32
CA LEU A 59 3.70 6.58 3.34
C LEU A 59 5.14 7.11 3.20
N ARG A 60 5.63 7.23 1.96
CA ARG A 60 6.97 7.80 1.68
C ARG A 60 7.04 9.28 2.05
N LEU A 61 6.00 10.06 1.74
CA LEU A 61 5.89 11.46 2.12
C LEU A 61 5.81 11.62 3.64
N ALA A 62 4.95 10.84 4.30
CA ALA A 62 4.81 10.88 5.75
C ALA A 62 6.11 10.49 6.46
N HIS A 63 6.86 9.51 5.95
CA HIS A 63 8.18 9.20 6.48
C HIS A 63 9.16 10.38 6.33
N ARG A 64 9.14 11.08 5.20
CA ARG A 64 9.96 12.28 5.00
C ARG A 64 9.57 13.39 5.98
N LEU A 65 8.28 13.67 6.12
CA LEU A 65 7.76 14.71 7.02
C LEU A 65 8.01 14.37 8.49
N ALA A 66 7.86 13.11 8.89
CA ALA A 66 8.15 12.66 10.24
C ALA A 66 9.61 12.92 10.63
N ARG A 67 10.55 12.77 9.69
CA ARG A 67 11.96 13.13 9.92
C ARG A 67 12.19 14.63 10.04
N ILE A 68 11.54 15.43 9.19
CA ILE A 68 11.68 16.90 9.21
C ILE A 68 11.10 17.47 10.52
N TRP A 69 9.95 16.97 10.95
CA TRP A 69 9.22 17.45 12.12
C TRP A 69 9.48 16.67 13.41
N ARG A 70 10.41 15.69 13.38
CA ARG A 70 10.77 14.84 14.53
C ARG A 70 9.56 14.12 15.17
N LEU A 71 8.57 13.75 14.36
CA LEU A 71 7.40 13.00 14.81
C LEU A 71 7.71 11.50 14.89
N PRO A 72 7.02 10.74 15.77
CA PRO A 72 7.17 9.29 15.80
C PRO A 72 6.66 8.69 14.48
N ALA A 73 7.45 7.78 13.90
CA ALA A 73 7.19 7.24 12.57
C ALA A 73 5.80 6.59 12.44
N TRP A 74 5.35 5.88 13.48
CA TRP A 74 4.05 5.21 13.51
C TRP A 74 2.88 6.20 13.33
N ALA A 75 2.97 7.40 13.91
CA ALA A 75 1.91 8.41 13.79
C ALA A 75 1.84 8.94 12.35
N GLY A 76 2.99 9.16 11.71
CA GLY A 76 3.05 9.52 10.29
C GLY A 76 2.40 8.47 9.40
N PHE A 77 2.62 7.18 9.67
CA PHE A 77 2.02 6.09 8.90
C PHE A 77 0.52 5.98 9.07
N LEU A 78 0.01 6.04 10.31
CA LEU A 78 -1.44 5.99 10.53
C LEU A 78 -2.14 7.16 9.83
N THR A 79 -1.61 8.37 9.97
CA THR A 79 -2.14 9.55 9.29
C THR A 79 -2.10 9.40 7.77
N ALA A 80 -1.00 8.86 7.22
CA ALA A 80 -0.88 8.61 5.78
C ALA A 80 -1.95 7.63 5.28
N VAL A 81 -2.22 6.55 6.01
CA VAL A 81 -3.24 5.56 5.64
C VAL A 81 -4.64 6.19 5.68
N VAL A 82 -4.96 6.89 6.77
CA VAL A 82 -6.26 7.56 6.96
C VAL A 82 -6.53 8.55 5.83
N ILE A 83 -5.52 9.35 5.45
CA ILE A 83 -5.64 10.33 4.37
C ILE A 83 -5.70 9.64 3.01
N ALA A 84 -4.84 8.65 2.74
CA ALA A 84 -4.76 7.95 1.47
C ALA A 84 -5.97 7.05 1.16
N ALA A 85 -6.70 6.61 2.18
CA ALA A 85 -7.93 5.85 2.02
C ALA A 85 -9.03 6.63 1.30
N ALA A 86 -9.09 7.95 1.46
CA ALA A 86 -10.09 8.80 0.80
C ALA A 86 -9.93 8.85 -0.74
N PRO A 87 -8.77 9.23 -1.32
CA PRO A 87 -8.59 9.19 -2.77
C PRO A 87 -8.66 7.76 -3.32
N MET A 88 -8.21 6.76 -2.54
CA MET A 88 -8.34 5.36 -2.96
C MET A 88 -9.81 4.92 -3.05
N ALA A 89 -10.64 5.30 -2.07
CA ALA A 89 -12.08 5.05 -2.12
C ALA A 89 -12.73 5.72 -3.33
N GLY A 90 -12.31 6.95 -3.66
CA GLY A 90 -12.75 7.64 -4.89
C GLY A 90 -12.41 6.84 -6.15
N VAL A 91 -11.18 6.31 -6.27
CA VAL A 91 -10.77 5.42 -7.37
C VAL A 91 -11.64 4.16 -7.41
N CYS A 92 -11.87 3.52 -6.27
CA CYS A 92 -12.72 2.33 -6.19
C CYS A 92 -14.14 2.60 -6.69
N VAL A 93 -14.76 3.71 -6.25
CA VAL A 93 -16.10 4.14 -6.68
C VAL A 93 -16.13 4.41 -8.19
N LEU A 94 -15.15 5.15 -8.70
CA LEU A 94 -15.08 5.49 -10.12
C LEU A 94 -15.00 4.24 -10.98
N ILE A 95 -14.12 3.29 -10.65
CA ILE A 95 -13.99 2.05 -11.42
C ILE A 95 -15.22 1.15 -11.22
N ALA A 96 -15.64 0.94 -9.97
CA ALA A 96 -16.74 0.02 -9.64
C ALA A 96 -18.08 0.49 -10.25
N SER A 97 -18.36 1.80 -10.29
CA SER A 97 -19.58 2.32 -10.92
C SER A 97 -19.69 2.03 -12.42
N GLN A 98 -18.55 1.89 -13.12
CA GLN A 98 -18.52 1.53 -14.54
C GLN A 98 -18.64 0.02 -14.75
N VAL A 99 -18.07 -0.77 -13.83
CA VAL A 99 -17.98 -2.22 -13.96
C VAL A 99 -19.23 -2.92 -13.41
N TRP A 100 -19.78 -2.40 -12.31
CA TRP A 100 -20.90 -2.95 -11.56
C TRP A 100 -21.87 -1.83 -11.16
N PRO A 101 -22.66 -1.29 -12.10
CA PRO A 101 -23.53 -0.14 -11.87
C PRO A 101 -24.64 -0.41 -10.84
N PHE A 102 -24.90 -1.68 -10.51
CA PHE A 102 -25.86 -2.09 -9.49
C PHE A 102 -25.31 -1.99 -8.05
N LEU A 103 -24.01 -1.76 -7.85
CA LEU A 103 -23.43 -1.64 -6.51
C LEU A 103 -23.82 -0.31 -5.86
N THR A 104 -24.60 -0.40 -4.78
CA THR A 104 -25.05 0.74 -3.99
C THR A 104 -24.43 0.70 -2.59
N LEU A 105 -23.12 0.94 -2.52
CA LEU A 105 -22.40 1.08 -1.25
C LEU A 105 -22.29 2.55 -0.85
N SER A 106 -22.40 2.82 0.46
CA SER A 106 -22.22 4.18 0.97
C SER A 106 -20.76 4.65 0.82
N PRO A 107 -20.49 5.96 0.66
CA PRO A 107 -19.12 6.48 0.60
C PRO A 107 -18.27 6.09 1.81
N LEU A 108 -18.89 5.99 2.99
CA LEU A 108 -18.24 5.53 4.21
C LEU A 108 -17.79 4.07 4.10
N THR A 109 -18.59 3.20 3.47
CA THR A 109 -18.22 1.78 3.29
C THR A 109 -16.98 1.66 2.43
N TRP A 110 -16.94 2.34 1.28
CA TRP A 110 -15.77 2.38 0.41
C TRP A 110 -14.52 2.91 1.13
N TYR A 111 -14.68 3.96 1.93
CA TYR A 111 -13.61 4.51 2.73
C TYR A 111 -13.08 3.50 3.76
N LEU A 112 -13.98 2.85 4.50
CA LEU A 112 -13.61 1.87 5.53
C LEU A 112 -12.96 0.62 4.94
N GLU A 113 -13.43 0.12 3.80
CA GLU A 113 -12.77 -1.00 3.10
C GLU A 113 -11.36 -0.63 2.66
N CYS A 114 -11.20 0.56 2.09
CA CYS A 114 -9.87 1.07 1.71
C CYS A 114 -8.97 1.23 2.94
N LEU A 115 -9.50 1.77 4.04
CA LEU A 115 -8.78 1.95 5.30
C LEU A 115 -8.29 0.60 5.84
N VAL A 116 -9.18 -0.39 5.95
CA VAL A 116 -8.85 -1.74 6.43
C VAL A 116 -7.81 -2.41 5.55
N MET A 117 -7.93 -2.29 4.23
CA MET A 117 -6.94 -2.85 3.28
C MET A 117 -5.61 -2.09 3.28
N GLY A 118 -5.61 -0.79 3.58
CA GLY A 118 -4.40 0.04 3.65
C GLY A 118 -3.55 -0.24 4.89
N LEU A 119 -4.16 -0.71 5.99
CA LEU A 119 -3.46 -0.97 7.26
C LEU A 119 -2.37 -2.06 7.15
N PRO A 120 -2.62 -3.26 6.59
CA PRO A 120 -1.57 -4.27 6.37
C PRO A 120 -0.42 -3.75 5.52
N LEU A 121 -0.71 -2.94 4.51
CA LEU A 121 0.30 -2.35 3.63
C LEU A 121 1.20 -1.38 4.40
N ALA A 122 0.64 -0.52 5.24
CA ALA A 122 1.40 0.37 6.10
C ALA A 122 2.20 -0.36 7.18
N ALA A 123 1.63 -1.41 7.77
CA ALA A 123 2.33 -2.26 8.73
C ALA A 123 3.54 -2.95 8.08
N GLY A 124 3.36 -3.54 6.90
CA GLY A 124 4.44 -4.15 6.11
C GLY A 124 5.53 -3.13 5.78
N TYR A 125 5.14 -1.92 5.38
CA TYR A 125 6.07 -0.83 5.07
C TYR A 125 6.92 -0.42 6.28
N GLU A 126 6.30 -0.22 7.45
CA GLU A 126 7.02 0.13 8.68
C GLU A 126 7.99 -0.99 9.11
N LEU A 127 7.59 -2.25 8.98
CA LEU A 127 8.47 -3.39 9.28
C LEU A 127 9.70 -3.44 8.36
N LEU A 128 9.52 -3.17 7.07
CA LEU A 128 10.61 -3.12 6.09
C LEU A 128 11.58 -1.98 6.39
N LEU A 129 11.08 -0.78 6.68
CA LEU A 129 11.92 0.36 7.07
C LEU A 129 12.73 0.08 8.34
N ARG A 130 12.08 -0.47 9.36
CA ARG A 130 12.76 -0.89 10.60
C ARG A 130 13.83 -1.95 10.32
N ARG A 131 13.55 -2.90 9.42
CA ARG A 131 14.52 -3.95 9.02
C ARG A 131 15.74 -3.35 8.34
N ASP A 132 15.55 -2.42 7.42
CA ASP A 132 16.64 -1.78 6.68
C ASP A 132 17.49 -0.89 7.59
N ALA A 133 16.87 -0.14 8.49
CA ALA A 133 17.58 0.64 9.50
C ALA A 133 18.45 -0.25 10.40
N ARG A 134 17.92 -1.39 10.87
CA ARG A 134 18.67 -2.38 11.67
C ARG A 134 19.86 -2.95 10.88
N ARG A 135 19.67 -3.30 9.60
CA ARG A 135 20.72 -3.83 8.73
C ARG A 135 21.84 -2.80 8.47
N ALA A 136 21.49 -1.55 8.24
CA ALA A 136 22.46 -0.47 8.06
C ALA A 136 23.33 -0.28 9.31
N LYS A 137 22.70 -0.23 10.50
CA LYS A 137 23.42 -0.13 11.78
C LYS A 137 24.40 -1.30 11.98
N ALA A 138 23.94 -2.54 11.75
CA ALA A 138 24.77 -3.73 11.88
C ALA A 138 25.95 -3.78 10.87
N ARG A 139 25.81 -3.17 9.69
CA ARG A 139 26.89 -3.07 8.70
C ARG A 139 27.95 -2.08 9.15
N VAL A 140 27.54 -0.90 9.63
CA VAL A 140 28.46 0.13 10.16
C VAL A 140 29.25 -0.42 11.35
N SER A 141 28.58 -1.10 12.30
CA SER A 141 29.25 -1.72 13.44
C SER A 141 30.31 -2.76 13.01
N ARG A 142 30.03 -3.57 11.98
CA ARG A 142 31.01 -4.55 11.47
C ARG A 142 32.22 -3.90 10.81
N LEU A 143 32.02 -2.82 10.05
CA LEU A 143 33.12 -2.08 9.43
C LEU A 143 34.00 -1.39 10.48
N ALA A 144 33.40 -0.81 11.51
CA ALA A 144 34.13 -0.21 12.63
C ALA A 144 35.01 -1.23 13.37
N VAL A 145 34.48 -2.43 13.63
CA VAL A 145 35.25 -3.53 14.26
C VAL A 145 36.39 -4.01 13.37
N SER A 146 36.18 -4.06 12.05
CA SER A 146 37.23 -4.46 11.09
C SER A 146 38.34 -3.42 10.93
N ALA A 147 38.04 -2.13 11.10
CA ALA A 147 39.02 -1.05 10.99
C ALA A 147 39.86 -0.86 12.27
N ALA A 148 39.42 -1.44 13.39
CA ALA A 148 40.11 -1.40 14.67
C ALA A 148 41.06 -2.60 14.88
N ARG A 149 41.19 -3.48 13.88
CA ARG A 149 42.11 -4.62 13.84
C ARG A 149 43.22 -4.33 12.85
#